data_AF-A0A6L9QWV6-F1
#
_entry.id   AF-A0A6L9QWV6-F1
#
_cell.length_a   1.000
_cell.length_b   1.000
_cell.length_c   1.000
_cell.angle_alpha   90.00
_cell.angle_beta   90.00
_cell.angle_gamma   90.00
#
_symmetry.space_group_name_H-M   'P 1'
#
loop_
_entity.id
_entity.type
_entity.pdbx_description
1 polymer ?
#
loop_
_entity_poly.entity_id
_entity_poly.type
_entity_poly.pdbx_seq_one_letter_code
_entity_poly.pdbx_strand_id
1 'polypeptide(L)' 'MNALAQFLRVRRGRIGPADVGLPIGPRPRRSPGLRREELAALAGVSVDYYTRIEQGRETAPSDSVLDALARALRLGDDE' A
#
# COMPACT_ATOMS: atom_id res chain seq x y z
N MET A 1 8.46 12.92 -8.07
CA MET A 1 7.90 11.82 -7.25
C MET A 1 9.08 10.96 -6.83
N ASN A 2 9.27 10.70 -5.54
CA ASN A 2 10.36 9.85 -5.03
C ASN A 2 10.16 8.41 -5.56
N ALA A 3 11.26 7.70 -5.87
CA ALA A 3 11.25 6.30 -6.32
C ALA A 3 10.39 5.38 -5.42
N LEU A 4 10.47 5.54 -4.09
CA LEU A 4 9.64 4.79 -3.13
C LEU A 4 8.14 5.03 -3.36
N ALA A 5 7.74 6.30 -3.53
CA ALA A 5 6.35 6.67 -3.75
C ALA A 5 5.78 6.04 -5.03
N GLN A 6 6.60 6.02 -6.10
CA GLN A 6 6.23 5.38 -7.35
C GLN A 6 6.15 3.85 -7.20
N PHE A 7 7.13 3.24 -6.54
CA PHE A 7 7.16 1.80 -6.28
C PHE A 7 5.92 1.33 -5.52
N LEU A 8 5.60 1.97 -4.39
CA LEU A 8 4.44 1.63 -3.57
C LEU A 8 3.13 1.80 -4.35
N ARG A 9 2.99 2.88 -5.12
CA ARG A 9 1.81 3.10 -5.97
C ARG A 9 1.62 1.99 -7.01
N VAL A 10 2.71 1.54 -7.64
CA VAL A 10 2.68 0.46 -8.64
C VAL A 10 2.33 -0.88 -7.98
N ARG A 11 2.99 -1.23 -6.87
CA ARG A 11 2.74 -2.48 -6.13
C ARG A 11 1.32 -2.56 -5.61
N ARG A 12 0.82 -1.49 -4.97
CA ARG A 12 -0.58 -1.41 -4.50
C ARG A 12 -1.59 -1.60 -5.64
N GLY A 13 -1.26 -1.13 -6.84
CA GLY A 13 -2.11 -1.31 -8.02
C GLY A 13 -2.17 -2.75 -8.56
N ARG A 14 -1.20 -3.60 -8.21
CA ARG A 14 -1.09 -4.99 -8.69
C ARG A 14 -1.71 -6.02 -7.76
N ILE A 15 -1.70 -5.76 -6.45
CA ILE A 15 -2.31 -6.65 -5.46
C ILE A 15 -3.78 -6.30 -5.26
N GLY A 16 -4.66 -7.28 -5.38
CA GLY A 16 -6.10 -7.13 -5.21
C GLY A 16 -6.54 -7.37 -3.76
N PRO A 17 -7.76 -6.95 -3.38
CA PRO A 17 -8.31 -7.21 -2.05
C PRO A 17 -8.39 -8.71 -1.72
N ALA A 18 -8.74 -9.56 -2.69
CA ALA A 18 -8.84 -11.00 -2.48
C ALA A 18 -7.49 -11.64 -2.12
N ASP A 19 -6.38 -11.12 -2.65
CA ASP A 19 -5.03 -11.63 -2.39
C ASP A 19 -4.58 -11.44 -0.93
N VAL A 20 -5.28 -10.56 -0.19
CA VAL A 20 -5.04 -10.23 1.21
C VAL A 20 -6.25 -10.55 2.10
N GLY A 21 -7.19 -11.37 1.59
CA GLY A 21 -8.36 -11.83 2.34
C GLY A 21 -9.44 -10.78 2.57
N LEU A 22 -9.39 -9.65 1.87
CA LEU A 22 -10.42 -8.61 1.94
C LEU A 22 -11.59 -8.91 0.99
N PRO A 23 -12.85 -8.67 1.43
CA PRO A 23 -14.00 -8.87 0.59
C PRO A 23 -14.04 -7.87 -0.58
N ILE A 24 -14.49 -8.34 -1.74
CA ILE A 24 -14.86 -7.46 -2.85
C ILE A 24 -16.28 -6.98 -2.55
N GLY A 25 -16.39 -5.77 -1.99
CA GLY A 25 -17.69 -5.17 -1.67
C GLY A 25 -18.58 -4.95 -2.91
N PRO A 26 -19.89 -4.73 -2.71
CA PRO A 26 -20.88 -4.65 -3.79
C PRO A 26 -20.77 -3.38 -4.65
N ARG A 27 -20.00 -2.37 -4.22
CA ARG A 27 -19.80 -1.14 -4.99
C ARG A 27 -18.74 -1.31 -6.07
N PRO A 28 -18.97 -0.76 -7.28
CA PRO A 28 -17.96 -0.73 -8.33
C PRO A 28 -16.65 -0.10 -7.83
N ARG A 29 -15.54 -0.81 -8.03
CA ARG A 29 -14.20 -0.31 -7.72
C ARG A 29 -13.67 0.47 -8.92
N ARG A 30 -13.10 1.65 -8.67
CA ARG A 30 -12.40 2.45 -9.70
C ARG A 30 -10.97 1.98 -9.95
N SER A 31 -10.38 1.26 -9.00
CA SER A 31 -9.05 0.67 -9.12
C SER A 31 -9.12 -0.83 -8.89
N PRO A 32 -8.42 -1.64 -9.71
CA PRO A 32 -8.42 -3.09 -9.56
C PRO A 32 -7.63 -3.56 -8.33
N GLY A 33 -6.59 -2.83 -7.93
CA GLY A 33 -5.78 -3.14 -6.75
C GLY A 33 -6.32 -2.60 -5.43
N LEU A 34 -5.49 -2.70 -4.39
CA LEU A 34 -5.80 -2.19 -3.05
C LEU A 34 -6.02 -0.69 -3.05
N ARG A 35 -6.97 -0.24 -2.23
CA ARG A 35 -7.16 1.18 -1.89
C ARG A 35 -6.11 1.60 -0.87
N ARG A 36 -5.90 2.92 -0.76
CA ARG A 36 -5.01 3.48 0.27
C ARG A 36 -5.47 3.12 1.68
N GLU A 37 -6.77 3.20 1.92
CA GLU A 37 -7.40 2.83 3.19
C GLU A 37 -7.17 1.35 3.54
N GLU A 38 -7.30 0.45 2.56
CA GLU A 38 -7.09 -0.98 2.75
C GLU A 38 -5.62 -1.28 3.08
N LEU A 39 -4.68 -0.72 2.32
CA LEU A 39 -3.25 -0.95 2.57
C LEU A 39 -2.80 -0.32 3.89
N ALA A 40 -3.26 0.88 4.21
CA ALA A 40 -2.93 1.53 5.48
C ALA A 40 -3.41 0.70 6.68
N ALA A 41 -4.64 0.15 6.60
CA ALA A 41 -5.17 -0.74 7.62
C ALA A 41 -4.35 -2.03 7.76
N LEU A 42 -3.97 -2.67 6.65
CA LEU A 42 -3.13 -3.87 6.66
C LEU A 42 -1.72 -3.62 7.23
N ALA A 43 -1.14 -2.46 6.95
CA ALA A 43 0.17 -2.08 7.45
C ALA A 43 0.15 -1.46 8.86
N GLY A 44 -1.04 -1.27 9.47
CA GLY A 44 -1.15 -0.67 10.80
C GLY A 44 -0.75 0.81 10.86
N VAL A 45 -0.90 1.55 9.77
CA VAL A 45 -0.57 2.97 9.68
C VAL A 45 -1.79 3.81 9.35
N SER A 46 -1.73 5.13 9.60
CA SER A 46 -2.82 6.02 9.20
C SER A 46 -2.89 6.18 7.68
N VAL A 47 -4.10 6.35 7.15
CA VAL A 47 -4.34 6.58 5.71
C VAL A 47 -3.62 7.84 5.24
N ASP A 48 -3.62 8.89 6.06
CA ASP A 48 -2.94 10.15 5.76
C ASP A 48 -1.42 9.99 5.71
N TYR A 49 -0.84 9.18 6.60
CA TYR A 49 0.59 8.88 6.58
C TYR A 49 0.97 8.14 5.30
N TYR A 50 0.26 7.05 4.96
CA TYR A 50 0.49 6.34 3.70
C TYR A 50 0.29 7.23 2.47
N THR A 51 -0.72 8.11 2.50
CA THR A 51 -0.97 9.07 1.41
C THR A 51 0.18 10.06 1.23
N ARG A 52 0.80 10.54 2.32
CA ARG A 52 2.00 11.39 2.25
C ARG A 52 3.19 10.65 1.65
N ILE A 53 3.38 9.37 1.97
CA ILE A 53 4.43 8.54 1.36
C ILE A 53 4.19 8.40 -0.15
N GLU A 54 2.98 8.02 -0.59
CA GLU A 54 2.65 7.89 -2.02
C GLU A 54 2.72 9.21 -2.81
N GLN A 55 2.58 10.35 -2.13
CA GLN A 55 2.78 11.67 -2.74
C GLN A 55 4.26 12.10 -2.77
N GLY A 56 5.15 11.36 -2.11
CA GLY A 56 6.55 11.70 -1.94
C GLY A 56 6.79 12.87 -0.98
N ARG A 57 5.83 13.17 -0.10
CA ARG A 57 5.93 14.20 0.95
C ARG A 57 6.52 13.65 2.24
N GLU A 58 6.39 12.35 2.45
CA GLU A 58 7.12 11.60 3.47
C GLU A 58 8.22 10.81 2.76
N THR A 59 9.48 11.03 3.16
CA THR A 59 10.65 10.54 2.40
C THR A 59 11.55 9.59 3.18
N ALA A 60 11.38 9.51 4.50
CA ALA A 60 12.14 8.61 5.37
C ALA A 60 11.21 7.90 6.37
N PRO A 61 10.29 7.03 5.91
CA PRO A 61 9.56 6.14 6.81
C PRO A 61 10.53 5.22 7.54
N SER A 62 10.19 4.81 8.76
CA SER A 62 11.03 3.89 9.54
C SER A 62 11.06 2.50 8.89
N ASP A 63 12.11 1.73 9.18
CA ASP A 63 12.25 0.34 8.71
C ASP A 63 11.03 -0.51 9.10
N SER A 64 10.50 -0.33 10.31
CA SER A 64 9.28 -1.01 10.76
C SER A 64 8.04 -0.71 9.91
N VAL A 65 7.93 0.52 9.37
CA VAL A 65 6.86 0.91 8.45
C VAL A 65 7.10 0.27 7.08
N LEU A 66 8.35 0.28 6.60
CA LEU A 66 8.71 -0.38 5.34
C LEU A 66 8.40 -1.88 5.40
N ASP A 67 8.77 -2.57 6.48
CA ASP A 67 8.49 -3.99 6.71
C ASP A 67 6.98 -4.28 6.77
N ALA A 68 6.21 -3.40 7.42
CA ALA A 68 4.76 -3.54 7.47
C ALA A 68 4.12 -3.36 6.08
N LEU A 69 4.59 -2.39 5.30
CA LEU A 69 4.14 -2.16 3.93
C LEU A 69 4.54 -3.31 3.01
N ALA A 70 5.76 -3.84 3.13
CA ALA A 70 6.25 -4.97 2.35
C ALA A 70 5.40 -6.23 2.59
N ARG A 71 5.12 -6.55 3.86
CA ARG A 71 4.23 -7.65 4.24
C ARG A 71 2.82 -7.46 3.71
N ALA A 72 2.25 -6.26 3.85
CA ALA A 72 0.90 -5.96 3.38
C ALA A 72 0.78 -6.00 1.84
N LEU A 73 1.86 -5.68 1.13
CA LEU A 73 1.97 -5.76 -0.34
C LEU A 73 2.42 -7.13 -0.84
N ARG A 74 2.70 -8.08 0.06
CA ARG A 74 3.23 -9.43 -0.23
C ARG A 74 4.48 -9.38 -1.12
N LEU A 75 5.38 -8.44 -0.83
CA LEU A 75 6.68 -8.35 -1.50
C LEU A 75 7.56 -9.54 -1.09
N GLY A 76 8.40 -10.00 -2.02
CA GLY A 76 9.43 -11.00 -1.72
C GLY A 76 10.67 -10.39 -1.06
N ASP A 77 11.59 -11.24 -0.60
CA ASP A 77 12.80 -10.81 0.12
C ASP A 77 13.76 -9.96 -0.74
N ASP A 78 13.68 -10.09 -2.07
CA ASP A 78 14.49 -9.34 -3.04
C ASP A 78 13.87 -7.99 -3.48
N GLU A 79 12.68 -7.64 -2.95
CA GLU A 79 11.87 -6.48 -3.36
C GLU A 79 11.70 -5.43 -2.26
#